data_AF-A0A9W7HMM3-F1
#
_entry.id   AF-A0A9W7HMM3-F1
#
_cell.length_a   1.000
_cell.length_b   1.000
_cell.length_c   1.000
_cell.angle_alpha   90.00
_cell.angle_beta   90.00
_cell.angle_gamma   90.00
#
_symmetry.space_group_name_H-M   'P 1'
#
loop_
_entity.id
_entity.type
_entity.pdbx_description
1 polymer ?
#
loop_
_entity_poly.entity_id
_entity_poly.type
_entity_poly.pdbx_seq_one_letter_code
_entity_poly.pdbx_strand_id
1 'polypeptide(L)'
;MAGAAAVGKDEDDIWGKARKAADDLYEIRDTFFPQNPYVKTSKLQHESDLALKLLDSIPAEGRKLPVQRATYGYLRGKILDVVPDYRKEAEDCNPLF
;
A
#
# COMPACT_ATOMS: atom_id res chain seq x y z
N MET A 1 11.97 -37.28 9.00
CA MET A 1 11.00 -36.27 9.45
C MET A 1 11.76 -35.01 9.82
N ALA A 2 11.45 -33.88 9.17
CA ALA A 2 11.55 -32.50 9.68
C ALA A 2 11.77 -31.54 8.50
N GLY A 3 10.81 -30.66 8.24
CA GLY A 3 10.94 -29.64 7.20
C GLY A 3 9.60 -29.07 6.73
N ALA A 4 8.74 -28.60 7.63
CA ALA A 4 7.48 -27.95 7.26
C ALA A 4 7.06 -26.78 8.17
N ALA A 5 7.89 -26.38 9.15
CA ALA A 5 7.48 -25.44 10.19
C ALA A 5 7.95 -23.98 10.02
N ALA A 6 8.74 -23.66 8.99
CA ALA A 6 9.28 -22.31 8.79
C ALA A 6 8.39 -21.40 7.90
N VAL A 7 7.71 -21.98 6.90
CA VAL A 7 6.95 -21.20 5.90
C VAL A 7 5.81 -20.35 6.47
N GLY A 8 5.15 -20.80 7.56
CA GLY A 8 3.97 -20.10 8.07
C GLY A 8 4.24 -18.79 8.81
N LYS A 9 5.40 -18.63 9.47
CA LYS A 9 5.70 -17.41 10.25
C LYS A 9 6.11 -16.24 9.37
N ASP A 10 6.92 -16.51 8.35
CA ASP A 10 7.41 -15.48 7.44
C ASP A 10 6.27 -14.93 6.58
N GLU A 11 5.31 -15.76 6.18
CA GLU A 11 4.13 -15.32 5.42
C GLU A 11 3.23 -14.39 6.27
N ASP A 12 2.91 -14.77 7.50
CA ASP A 12 2.13 -13.93 8.43
C ASP A 12 2.85 -12.60 8.72
N ASP A 13 4.19 -12.61 8.83
CA ASP A 13 5.00 -11.40 8.98
C ASP A 13 4.95 -10.50 7.73
N ILE A 14 4.92 -11.07 6.52
CA ILE A 14 4.75 -10.30 5.27
C ILE A 14 3.36 -9.67 5.20
N TRP A 15 2.30 -10.39 5.58
CA TRP A 15 0.95 -9.83 5.66
C TRP A 15 0.85 -8.66 6.63
N GLY A 16 1.47 -8.80 7.82
CA GLY A 16 1.55 -7.74 8.81
C GLY A 16 2.27 -6.50 8.27
N LYS A 17 3.40 -6.69 7.59
CA LYS A 17 4.17 -5.60 6.96
C LYS A 17 3.40 -4.92 5.84
N ALA A 18 2.70 -5.67 4.98
CA ALA A 18 1.91 -5.11 3.89
C ALA A 18 0.75 -4.26 4.43
N ARG A 19 0.09 -4.74 5.49
CA ARG A 19 -0.99 -4.00 6.15
C ARG A 19 -0.47 -2.72 6.80
N LYS A 20 0.65 -2.80 7.52
CA LYS A 20 1.29 -1.62 8.10
C LYS A 20 1.70 -0.62 7.03
N ALA A 21 2.31 -1.07 5.94
CA ALA A 21 2.69 -0.19 4.83
C ALA A 21 1.48 0.50 4.19
N ALA A 22 0.36 -0.21 4.05
CA ALA A 22 -0.90 0.37 3.60
C ALA A 22 -1.46 1.39 4.60
N ASP A 23 -1.34 1.17 5.91
CA ASP A 23 -1.79 2.12 6.94
C ASP A 23 -0.89 3.37 6.98
N ASP A 24 0.44 3.19 6.95
CA ASP A 24 1.44 4.25 6.91
C ASP A 24 1.22 5.16 5.67
N LEU A 25 0.80 4.59 4.54
CA LEU A 25 0.45 5.32 3.32
C LEU A 25 -0.73 6.28 3.52
N TYR A 26 -1.80 5.84 4.19
CA TYR A 26 -2.94 6.71 4.53
C TYR A 26 -2.52 7.77 5.56
N GLU A 27 -1.63 7.44 6.50
CA GLU A 27 -1.08 8.40 7.45
C GLU A 27 -0.28 9.49 6.73
N ILE A 28 0.61 9.14 5.79
CA ILE A 28 1.34 10.12 4.98
C ILE A 28 0.37 10.97 4.16
N ARG A 29 -0.66 10.37 3.56
CA ARG A 29 -1.69 11.11 2.81
C ARG A 29 -2.39 12.15 3.69
N ASP A 30 -2.69 11.80 4.94
CA ASP A 30 -3.50 12.62 5.84
C ASP A 30 -2.67 13.59 6.72
N THR A 31 -1.35 13.38 6.84
CA THR A 31 -0.48 14.19 7.71
C THR A 31 0.63 14.94 6.97
N PHE A 32 1.03 14.49 5.77
CA PHE A 32 2.09 15.12 5.00
C PHE A 32 1.52 16.16 4.03
N PHE A 33 1.76 17.44 4.34
CA PHE A 33 1.33 18.59 3.53
C PHE A 33 2.54 19.46 3.16
N PRO A 34 3.38 19.01 2.20
CA PRO A 34 4.49 19.81 1.71
C PRO A 34 3.99 21.01 0.91
N GLN A 35 4.81 22.06 0.80
CA GLN A 35 4.49 23.23 -0.04
C GLN A 35 4.33 22.85 -1.53
N ASN A 36 5.05 21.83 -1.97
CA ASN A 36 4.98 21.33 -3.34
C ASN A 36 4.15 20.02 -3.39
N PRO A 37 2.97 20.01 -4.02
CA PRO A 37 2.10 18.83 -4.08
C PRO A 37 2.74 17.67 -4.86
N TYR A 38 3.62 17.95 -5.83
CA TYR A 38 4.36 16.91 -6.55
C TYR A 38 5.25 16.09 -5.61
N VAL A 39 5.82 16.71 -4.57
CA VAL A 39 6.63 16.00 -3.57
C VAL A 39 5.78 15.01 -2.78
N LYS A 40 4.53 15.38 -2.45
CA LYS A 40 3.57 14.48 -1.81
C LYS A 40 3.23 13.31 -2.72
N THR A 41 2.87 13.59 -3.97
CA THR A 41 2.51 12.56 -4.95
C THR A 41 3.67 11.60 -5.24
N SER A 42 4.88 12.11 -5.47
CA SER A 42 6.06 11.26 -5.69
C SER A 42 6.39 10.39 -4.49
N LYS A 43 6.23 10.90 -3.26
CA LYS A 43 6.43 10.11 -2.05
C LYS A 43 5.37 9.02 -1.90
N LEU A 44 4.09 9.37 -2.04
CA LEU A 44 2.98 8.40 -1.98
C LEU A 44 3.13 7.33 -3.05
N GLN A 45 3.50 7.71 -4.27
CA GLN A 45 3.77 6.77 -5.37
C GLN A 45 4.91 5.81 -5.00
N HIS A 46 6.05 6.35 -4.54
CA HIS A 46 7.20 5.54 -4.16
C HIS A 46 6.88 4.53 -3.06
N GLU A 47 6.22 4.98 -1.99
CA GLU A 47 5.82 4.13 -0.87
C GLU A 47 4.76 3.09 -1.31
N SER A 48 3.86 3.46 -2.23
CA SER A 48 2.87 2.55 -2.80
C SER A 48 3.53 1.44 -3.62
N ASP A 49 4.51 1.79 -4.45
CA ASP A 49 5.29 0.81 -5.22
C ASP A 49 6.05 -0.16 -4.31
N LEU A 50 6.60 0.32 -3.19
CA LEU A 50 7.25 -0.54 -2.18
C LEU A 50 6.25 -1.49 -1.50
N ALA A 51 5.09 -0.98 -1.10
CA ALA A 51 4.03 -1.78 -0.48
C ALA A 51 3.48 -2.85 -1.43
N LEU A 52 3.31 -2.52 -2.72
CA LEU A 52 2.91 -3.46 -3.75
C LEU A 52 3.94 -4.55 -3.97
N LYS A 53 5.23 -4.21 -4.07
CA LYS A 53 6.31 -5.21 -4.19
C LYS A 53 6.33 -6.18 -3.01
N LEU A 54 6.10 -5.67 -1.80
CA LEU A 54 6.02 -6.48 -0.60
C LEU A 54 4.80 -7.43 -0.65
N LEU A 55 3.65 -6.94 -1.10
CA LEU A 55 2.44 -7.75 -1.28
C LEU A 55 2.60 -8.79 -2.40
N ASP A 56 3.25 -8.43 -3.50
CA ASP A 56 3.52 -9.31 -4.64
C ASP A 56 4.57 -10.39 -4.35
N SER A 57 5.39 -10.18 -3.31
CA SER A 57 6.33 -11.18 -2.79
C SER A 57 5.61 -12.37 -2.15
N ILE A 58 4.31 -12.26 -1.85
CA ILE A 58 3.51 -13.37 -1.29
C ILE A 58 3.21 -14.38 -2.41
N PRO A 59 3.74 -15.62 -2.33
CA PRO A 59 3.57 -16.62 -3.38
C PRO A 59 2.10 -17.07 -3.52
N ALA A 60 1.76 -17.63 -4.68
CA ALA A 60 0.40 -18.10 -4.96
C ALA A 60 0.00 -19.27 -4.05
N GLU A 61 0.95 -20.04 -3.51
CA GLU A 61 0.69 -21.04 -2.47
C GLU A 61 0.07 -20.43 -1.20
N GLY A 62 0.56 -19.26 -0.75
CA GLY A 62 0.02 -18.50 0.38
C GLY A 62 -1.29 -17.76 0.06
N ARG A 63 -1.79 -17.87 -1.17
CA ARG A 63 -3.10 -17.36 -1.62
C ARG A 63 -4.09 -18.49 -1.90
N LYS A 64 -3.86 -19.70 -1.37
CA LYS A 64 -4.77 -20.84 -1.57
C LYS A 64 -6.07 -20.71 -0.79
N LEU A 65 -6.06 -20.05 0.37
CA LEU A 65 -7.27 -19.87 1.17
C LEU A 65 -8.11 -18.70 0.63
N PRO A 66 -9.45 -18.84 0.57
CA PRO A 66 -10.34 -17.77 0.12
C PRO A 66 -10.12 -16.45 0.88
N VAL A 67 -9.89 -16.55 2.19
CA VAL A 67 -9.62 -15.39 3.06
C VAL A 67 -8.34 -14.67 2.66
N GLN A 68 -7.25 -15.40 2.37
CA GLN A 68 -5.98 -14.81 1.94
C GLN A 68 -6.10 -14.13 0.57
N ARG A 69 -6.87 -14.71 -0.37
CA ARG A 69 -7.15 -14.06 -1.67
C ARG A 69 -7.93 -12.76 -1.51
N ALA A 70 -8.94 -12.77 -0.63
CA ALA A 70 -9.71 -11.58 -0.32
C ALA A 70 -8.82 -10.50 0.34
N THR A 71 -7.97 -10.88 1.31
CA THR A 71 -7.02 -9.96 1.95
C THR A 71 -6.01 -9.39 0.95
N TYR A 72 -5.46 -10.21 0.04
CA TYR A 72 -4.56 -9.73 -1.02
C TYR A 72 -5.26 -8.67 -1.88
N GLY A 73 -6.47 -8.98 -2.38
CA GLY A 73 -7.23 -8.06 -3.21
C GLY A 73 -7.57 -6.75 -2.47
N TYR A 74 -7.99 -6.86 -1.21
CA TYR A 74 -8.28 -5.73 -0.34
C TYR A 74 -7.06 -4.83 -0.13
N LEU A 75 -5.91 -5.40 0.26
CA LEU A 75 -4.69 -4.64 0.50
C LEU A 75 -4.17 -4.00 -0.79
N ARG A 76 -4.20 -4.73 -1.91
CA ARG A 76 -3.80 -4.20 -3.22
C ARG A 76 -4.67 -3.02 -3.62
N GLY A 77 -5.99 -3.13 -3.45
CA GLY A 77 -6.92 -2.04 -3.70
C GLY A 77 -6.67 -0.84 -2.79
N LYS A 78 -6.48 -1.09 -1.49
CA LYS A 78 -6.18 -0.06 -0.48
C LYS A 78 -4.89 0.71 -0.81
N ILE A 79 -3.82 0.02 -1.21
CA ILE A 79 -2.55 0.68 -1.58
C ILE A 79 -2.72 1.55 -2.84
N LEU A 80 -3.44 1.05 -3.85
CA LEU A 80 -3.68 1.78 -5.10
C LEU A 80 -4.61 3.00 -4.92
N ASP A 81 -5.48 2.99 -3.91
CA ASP A 81 -6.40 4.09 -3.59
C ASP A 81 -5.69 5.31 -2.96
N VAL A 82 -4.47 5.14 -2.44
CA VAL A 82 -3.75 6.21 -1.73
C VAL A 82 -3.21 7.28 -2.66
N VAL A 83 -2.82 6.91 -3.88
CA VAL A 83 -2.33 7.87 -4.86
C VAL A 83 -3.54 8.43 -5.59
N PRO A 84 -4.02 9.65 -5.26
CA PRO A 84 -5.04 10.27 -6.08
C PRO A 84 -4.47 10.47 -7.48
N ASP A 85 -5.26 10.19 -8.52
CA ASP A 85 -5.00 10.69 -9.86
C ASP A 85 -4.77 12.20 -9.75
N TYR A 86 -3.51 12.61 -9.80
CA TYR A 86 -3.15 14.01 -9.70
C TYR A 86 -3.78 14.74 -10.89
N ARG A 87 -4.81 15.54 -10.63
CA ARG A 87 -5.47 16.40 -11.62
C ARG A 87 -5.06 17.85 -11.36
N LYS A 88 -4.44 18.48 -12.37
CA LYS A 88 -4.05 19.89 -12.33
C LYS A 88 -5.23 20.83 -12.00
N GLU A 89 -6.46 20.43 -12.33
CA GLU A 89 -7.67 21.21 -12.00
C GLU A 89 -7.90 21.41 -10.49
N ALA A 90 -7.30 20.57 -9.62
CA ALA A 90 -7.37 20.75 -8.17
C ALA A 90 -6.41 21.83 -7.64
N GLU A 91 -5.37 22.19 -8.40
CA GLU A 91 -4.47 23.31 -8.08
C GLU A 91 -5.10 24.66 -8.44
N ASP A 92 -6.01 24.69 -9.42
CA ASP A 92 -6.68 25.89 -9.92
C ASP A 92 -7.89 26.35 -9.08
N CYS A 93 -8.08 25.79 -7.88
CA CYS A 93 -8.96 26.39 -6.87
C CYS A 93 -8.25 27.59 -6.20
N ASN A 94 -8.02 28.63 -7.00
CA ASN A 94 -7.71 29.98 -6.54
C ASN A 94 -8.82 30.44 -5.57
N PRO A 95 -8.51 30.83 -4.33
CA PRO A 95 -9.49 31.48 -3.48
C PRO A 95 -9.66 32.92 -3.99
N LEU A 96 -10.58 33.11 -4.93
CA LEU A 96 -11.18 34.43 -5.13
C LEU A 96 -12.26 34.63 -4.05
N PHE A 97 -11.82 35.00 -2.85
CA PHE A 97 -12.60 35.81 -1.90
C PHE A 97 -11.65 36.73 -1.14
#